data_AF-A0A4Z2HY51-F1
#
_entry.id   AF-A0A4Z2HY51-F1
#
_cell.length_a   1.000
_cell.length_b   1.000
_cell.length_c   1.000
_cell.angle_alpha   90.00
_cell.angle_beta   90.00
_cell.angle_gamma   90.00
#
_symmetry.space_group_name_H-M   'P 1'
#
loop_
_entity.id
_entity.type
_entity.pdbx_description
1 polymer ?
#
loop_
_entity_poly.entity_id
_entity_poly.type
_entity_poly.pdbx_seq_one_letter_code
_entity_poly.pdbx_strand_id
1 'polypeptide(L)'
;MIHSFFINLPTFGELRRFPERSLFSPLRRQRHTECDLEKGLEMRKWVLSGILATEETYLSHLEALLLPMKPLKAAATTSQPVLTVPQIETIFFKVPELYEIHREFYDGLFPRVQQWSHHQRVGDLFQKLVKKEGRGDELRVEEVKREGR
;
A
#
# COMPACT_ATOMS: atom_id res chain seq x y z
N MET A 1 18.89 6.90 -7.58
CA MET A 1 17.99 7.94 -7.03
C MET A 1 17.20 7.38 -5.86
N ILE A 2 17.89 6.83 -4.84
CA ILE A 2 17.28 6.07 -3.71
C ILE A 2 17.69 6.69 -2.36
N HIS A 3 17.80 8.02 -2.25
CA HIS A 3 18.45 8.59 -1.06
C HIS A 3 17.88 9.90 -0.49
N SER A 4 16.66 10.31 -0.87
CA SER A 4 16.15 11.63 -0.43
C SER A 4 14.89 11.62 0.44
N PHE A 5 14.33 10.47 0.81
CA PHE A 5 13.13 10.44 1.65
C PHE A 5 13.36 10.06 3.13
N PHE A 6 14.57 9.67 3.52
CA PHE A 6 14.81 9.05 4.84
C PHE A 6 15.47 9.92 5.93
N ILE A 7 15.77 11.21 5.70
CA ILE A 7 16.66 11.97 6.62
C ILE A 7 15.96 13.05 7.48
N ASN A 8 14.62 13.15 7.54
CA ASN A 8 13.98 14.15 8.42
C ASN A 8 12.71 13.63 9.12
N LEU A 9 12.79 12.48 9.78
CA LEU A 9 11.79 12.11 10.78
C LEU A 9 12.45 12.14 12.17
N PRO A 10 12.11 13.11 13.04
CA PRO A 10 12.51 13.01 14.44
C PRO A 10 11.89 11.75 15.05
N THR A 11 12.68 11.04 15.84
CA THR A 11 12.27 9.81 16.51
C THR A 11 11.09 10.07 17.45
N PHE A 12 10.24 9.06 17.61
CA PHE A 12 8.98 8.99 18.37
C PHE A 12 9.08 9.39 19.87
N GLY A 13 10.23 9.86 20.37
CA GLY A 13 10.52 10.10 21.78
C GLY A 13 10.42 11.54 22.30
N GLU A 14 10.33 12.58 21.46
CA GLU A 14 10.47 13.98 21.93
C GLU A 14 9.17 14.73 22.27
N LEU A 15 7.98 14.14 22.09
CA LEU A 15 6.68 14.80 22.29
C LEU A 15 6.09 14.67 23.70
N ARG A 16 6.91 14.74 24.75
CA ARG A 16 6.47 14.74 26.16
C ARG A 16 6.72 16.03 26.94
N ARG A 17 6.60 17.20 26.33
CA ARG A 17 6.41 18.46 27.08
C ARG A 17 5.41 19.40 26.40
N PHE A 18 4.17 19.38 26.88
CA PHE A 18 3.21 20.46 26.69
C PHE A 18 2.97 21.15 28.05
N PRO A 19 3.05 22.49 28.14
CA PRO A 19 2.73 23.21 29.37
C PRO A 19 1.21 23.42 29.52
N GLU A 20 0.77 23.47 30.78
CA GLU A 20 -0.62 23.58 31.22
C GLU A 20 -1.37 24.84 30.76
N ARG A 21 -2.70 24.69 30.77
CA ARG A 21 -3.76 25.64 30.45
C ARG A 21 -3.64 27.00 31.17
N SER A 22 -4.00 28.08 30.47
CA SER A 22 -4.63 29.25 31.09
C SER A 22 -5.59 29.98 30.12
N LEU A 23 -6.61 30.59 30.73
CA LEU A 23 -8.00 30.81 30.28
C LEU A 23 -8.26 32.09 29.42
N PHE A 24 -9.48 32.15 28.85
CA PHE A 24 -10.26 33.31 28.34
C PHE A 24 -10.10 33.85 26.88
N SER A 25 -11.14 33.62 26.06
CA SER A 25 -11.85 34.57 25.13
C SER A 25 -12.69 33.80 24.06
N PRO A 26 -13.92 34.24 23.65
CA PRO A 26 -14.75 33.53 22.67
C PRO A 26 -14.13 33.46 21.26
N LEU A 27 -13.22 34.39 20.94
CA LEU A 27 -12.40 34.38 19.71
C LEU A 27 -11.33 33.26 19.67
N ARG A 28 -11.10 32.54 20.77
CA ARG A 28 -10.24 31.34 20.78
C ARG A 28 -10.97 30.08 20.31
N ARG A 29 -12.31 30.03 20.33
CA ARG A 29 -13.05 28.81 20.00
C ARG A 29 -13.04 28.50 18.49
N GLN A 30 -13.06 29.53 17.62
CA GLN A 30 -12.88 29.37 16.17
C GLN A 30 -11.44 29.02 15.77
N ARG A 31 -10.44 29.62 16.43
CA ARG A 31 -9.01 29.34 16.13
C ARG A 31 -8.56 27.95 16.57
N HIS A 32 -9.19 27.39 17.60
CA HIS A 32 -8.89 26.03 18.04
C HIS A 32 -9.36 24.99 17.02
N THR A 33 -10.59 25.12 16.51
CA THR A 33 -11.14 24.18 15.53
C THR A 33 -10.37 24.20 14.21
N GLU A 34 -9.93 25.37 13.76
CA GLU A 34 -9.17 25.50 12.50
C GLU A 34 -7.75 24.91 12.64
N CYS A 35 -7.06 25.18 13.76
CA CYS A 35 -5.77 24.58 14.08
C CYS A 35 -5.86 23.05 14.24
N ASP A 36 -6.95 22.53 14.79
CA ASP A 36 -7.18 21.10 14.95
C ASP A 36 -7.51 20.40 13.60
N LEU A 37 -8.21 21.09 12.69
CA LEU A 37 -8.49 20.62 11.32
C LEU A 37 -7.22 20.58 10.45
N GLU A 38 -6.37 21.59 10.56
CA GLU A 38 -5.10 21.67 9.84
C GLU A 38 -4.14 20.56 10.28
N LYS A 39 -3.99 20.34 11.59
CA LYS A 39 -3.24 19.21 12.15
C LYS A 39 -3.80 17.87 11.69
N GLY A 40 -5.12 17.71 11.65
CA GLY A 40 -5.76 16.50 11.14
C GLY A 40 -5.46 16.24 9.66
N LEU A 41 -5.41 17.32 8.85
CA LEU A 41 -5.06 17.22 7.44
C LEU A 41 -3.58 16.86 7.24
N GLU A 42 -2.68 17.44 8.02
CA GLU A 42 -1.24 17.12 8.01
C GLU A 42 -1.00 15.68 8.43
N MET A 43 -1.64 15.24 9.52
CA MET A 43 -1.56 13.86 10.01
C MET A 43 -2.05 12.88 8.94
N ARG A 44 -3.15 13.19 8.25
CA ARG A 44 -3.66 12.35 7.15
C ARG A 44 -2.67 12.26 6.00
N LYS A 45 -2.06 13.39 5.59
CA LYS A 45 -1.01 13.38 4.57
C LYS A 45 0.17 12.52 5.01
N TRP A 46 0.62 12.68 6.26
CA TRP A 46 1.75 11.95 6.82
C TRP A 46 1.52 10.44 6.82
N VAL A 47 0.34 9.99 7.27
CA VAL A 47 -0.04 8.57 7.23
C VAL A 47 -0.03 8.04 5.79
N LEU A 48 -0.60 8.78 4.83
CA LEU A 48 -0.65 8.34 3.44
C LEU A 48 0.74 8.32 2.76
N SER A 49 1.62 9.26 3.10
CA SER A 49 3.01 9.22 2.68
C SER A 49 3.74 7.99 3.24
N GLY A 50 3.46 7.63 4.50
CA GLY A 50 3.97 6.39 5.10
C GLY A 50 3.52 5.15 4.33
N ILE A 51 2.22 5.08 4.00
CA ILE A 51 1.66 3.99 3.18
C ILE A 51 2.34 3.92 1.80
N LEU A 52 2.51 5.06 1.12
CA LEU A 52 3.21 5.11 -0.16
C LEU A 52 4.64 4.57 -0.07
N ALA A 53 5.40 4.96 0.97
CA ALA A 53 6.77 4.50 1.15
C ALA A 53 6.85 2.98 1.40
N THR A 54 5.93 2.45 2.21
CA THR A 54 5.85 1.00 2.43
C THR A 54 5.42 0.26 1.16
N GLU A 55 4.53 0.85 0.38
CA GLU A 55 4.02 0.27 -0.87
C GLU A 55 5.10 0.24 -1.97
N GLU A 56 5.90 1.30 -2.10
CA GLU A 56 7.07 1.33 -3.00
C GLU A 56 8.05 0.21 -2.69
N THR A 57 8.35 0.02 -1.40
CA THR A 57 9.24 -1.07 -0.94
C THR A 57 8.62 -2.44 -1.21
N TYR A 58 7.32 -2.59 -0.99
CA TYR A 58 6.59 -3.82 -1.25
C TYR A 58 6.60 -4.20 -2.74
N LEU A 59 6.35 -3.24 -3.63
CA LEU A 59 6.42 -3.44 -5.08
C LEU A 59 7.82 -3.83 -5.55
N SER A 60 8.87 -3.23 -4.99
CA SER A 60 10.25 -3.62 -5.26
C SER A 60 10.52 -5.08 -4.92
N HIS A 61 10.02 -5.56 -3.77
CA HIS A 61 10.13 -6.97 -3.39
C HIS A 61 9.34 -7.91 -4.33
N LEU A 62 8.13 -7.52 -4.72
CA LEU A 62 7.34 -8.30 -5.68
C LEU A 62 8.02 -8.36 -7.06
N GLU A 63 8.59 -7.26 -7.54
CA GLU A 63 9.34 -7.23 -8.78
C GLU A 63 10.57 -8.16 -8.72
N ALA A 64 11.29 -8.17 -7.59
CA ALA A 64 12.40 -9.08 -7.36
C ALA A 64 11.98 -10.56 -7.42
N LEU A 65 10.75 -10.91 -7.03
CA LEU A 65 10.20 -12.25 -7.19
C LEU A 65 9.78 -12.56 -8.64
N LEU A 66 9.33 -11.56 -9.40
CA LEU A 66 8.92 -11.73 -10.79
C LEU A 66 10.11 -11.88 -11.76
N LEU A 67 11.27 -11.30 -11.43
CA LEU A 67 12.50 -11.41 -12.21
C LEU A 67 12.93 -12.87 -12.49
N PRO A 68 13.08 -13.75 -11.47
CA PRO A 68 13.46 -15.15 -11.70
C PRO A 68 12.32 -15.98 -12.32
N MET A 69 11.06 -15.55 -12.22
CA MET A 69 9.93 -16.32 -12.76
C MET A 69 10.04 -16.52 -14.28
N LYS A 70 10.41 -15.47 -15.04
CA LYS A 70 10.54 -15.54 -16.51
C LYS A 70 11.58 -16.57 -16.99
N PRO A 71 12.84 -16.53 -16.54
CA PRO A 71 13.84 -17.52 -16.94
C PRO A 71 13.52 -18.92 -16.40
N LEU A 72 12.90 -19.05 -15.22
CA LEU A 72 12.47 -20.36 -14.71
C LEU A 72 11.41 -21.00 -15.61
N LYS A 73 10.40 -20.24 -16.05
CA LYS A 73 9.39 -20.74 -16.99
C LYS A 73 10.01 -21.14 -18.33
N ALA A 74 10.98 -20.38 -18.84
CA ALA A 74 11.69 -20.73 -20.06
C ALA A 74 12.60 -21.97 -19.90
N ALA A 75 13.25 -22.13 -18.75
CA ALA A 75 14.06 -23.31 -18.44
C ALA A 75 13.21 -24.58 -18.31
N ALA A 76 11.97 -24.45 -17.84
CA ALA A 76 11.03 -25.56 -17.70
C ALA A 76 10.60 -26.21 -19.03
N THR A 77 10.77 -25.51 -20.17
CA THR A 77 10.49 -26.06 -21.51
C THR A 77 11.71 -26.71 -22.17
N THR A 78 12.86 -26.74 -21.49
CA THR A 78 14.08 -27.38 -22.00
C THR A 78 14.05 -28.89 -21.77
N SER A 79 14.95 -29.62 -22.41
CA SER A 79 15.02 -31.09 -22.31
C SER A 79 15.44 -31.62 -20.93
N GLN A 80 15.93 -30.76 -20.02
CA GLN A 80 16.34 -31.12 -18.66
C GLN A 80 15.90 -30.05 -17.64
N PRO A 81 14.60 -29.95 -17.34
CA PRO A 81 14.11 -28.95 -16.41
C PRO A 81 14.35 -29.39 -14.96
N VAL A 82 14.96 -28.50 -14.15
CA VAL A 82 15.09 -28.70 -12.69
C VAL A 82 13.73 -28.51 -11.98
N LEU A 83 12.91 -27.61 -12.53
CA LEU A 83 11.55 -27.34 -12.06
C LEU A 83 10.59 -27.42 -13.25
N THR A 84 9.45 -28.07 -13.04
CA THR A 84 8.37 -28.16 -14.02
C THR A 84 7.51 -26.89 -14.00
N VAL A 85 6.83 -26.59 -15.12
CA VAL A 85 5.92 -25.44 -15.21
C VAL A 85 4.87 -25.41 -14.10
N PRO A 86 4.19 -26.52 -13.74
CA PRO A 86 3.21 -26.52 -12.65
C PRO A 86 3.81 -26.18 -11.27
N GLN A 87 5.04 -26.62 -11.00
CA GLN A 87 5.73 -26.26 -9.75
C GLN A 87 6.03 -24.77 -9.71
N ILE A 88 6.48 -24.19 -10.82
CA ILE A 88 6.75 -22.75 -10.92
C ILE A 88 5.45 -21.96 -10.75
N GLU A 89 4.35 -22.40 -11.36
CA GLU A 89 3.03 -21.76 -11.19
C GLU A 89 2.52 -21.86 -9.75
N THR A 90 2.85 -22.93 -9.04
CA THR A 90 2.53 -23.09 -7.61
C THR A 90 3.36 -22.14 -6.74
N ILE A 91 4.67 -22.02 -7.01
CA ILE A 91 5.59 -21.15 -6.25
C ILE A 91 5.24 -19.68 -6.45
N PHE A 92 4.98 -19.26 -7.70
CA PHE A 92 4.67 -17.87 -8.05
C PHE A 92 3.17 -17.59 -8.16
N PHE A 93 2.35 -18.42 -7.53
CA PHE A 93 0.90 -18.28 -7.59
C PHE A 93 0.47 -16.88 -7.17
N LYS A 94 -0.30 -16.20 -8.02
CA LYS A 94 -0.82 -14.83 -7.85
C LYS A 94 0.19 -13.70 -7.64
N VAL A 95 1.50 -13.97 -7.58
CA VAL A 95 2.52 -12.92 -7.44
C VAL A 95 2.41 -11.84 -8.54
N PRO A 96 2.22 -12.19 -9.83
CA PRO A 96 2.05 -11.16 -10.88
C PRO A 96 0.76 -10.35 -10.72
N GLU A 97 -0.34 -11.00 -10.34
CA GLU A 97 -1.64 -10.34 -10.14
C GLU A 97 -1.58 -9.36 -8.96
N LEU A 98 -0.98 -9.81 -7.86
CA LEU A 98 -0.76 -9.02 -6.65
C LEU A 98 0.08 -7.77 -6.94
N TYR A 99 1.16 -7.92 -7.71
CA TYR A 99 1.98 -6.79 -8.16
C TYR A 99 1.15 -5.75 -8.91
N GLU A 100 0.34 -6.16 -9.89
CA GLU A 100 -0.48 -5.23 -10.67
C GLU A 100 -1.53 -4.51 -9.82
N ILE A 101 -2.21 -5.23 -8.91
CA ILE A 101 -3.22 -4.65 -8.01
C ILE A 101 -2.60 -3.57 -7.11
N HIS A 102 -1.47 -3.88 -6.49
CA HIS A 102 -0.75 -2.97 -5.59
C HIS A 102 -0.09 -1.82 -6.35
N ARG A 103 0.42 -2.08 -7.56
CA ARG A 103 1.00 -1.04 -8.42
C ARG A 103 -0.04 -0.01 -8.84
N GLU A 104 -1.23 -0.46 -9.22
CA GLU A 104 -2.33 0.44 -9.55
C GLU A 104 -2.80 1.27 -8.35
N PHE A 105 -2.77 0.68 -7.14
CA PHE A 105 -3.04 1.42 -5.92
C PHE A 105 -1.98 2.49 -5.65
N TYR A 106 -0.69 2.15 -5.76
CA TYR A 106 0.43 3.08 -5.63
C TYR A 106 0.34 4.23 -6.64
N ASP A 107 0.18 3.93 -7.93
CA ASP A 107 0.10 4.90 -9.01
C ASP A 107 -1.11 5.83 -8.86
N GLY A 108 -2.22 5.33 -8.29
CA GLY A 108 -3.39 6.13 -7.95
C GLY A 108 -3.20 7.02 -6.73
N LEU A 109 -2.46 6.55 -5.73
CA LEU A 109 -2.26 7.24 -4.45
C LEU A 109 -1.17 8.32 -4.53
N PHE A 110 -0.08 8.04 -5.25
CA PHE A 110 1.09 8.92 -5.39
C PHE A 110 0.73 10.36 -5.80
N PRO A 111 0.02 10.61 -6.94
CA PRO A 111 -0.31 11.97 -7.34
C PRO A 111 -1.24 12.66 -6.34
N ARG A 112 -2.11 11.89 -5.64
CA ARG A 112 -3.04 12.45 -4.68
C ARG A 112 -2.37 12.95 -3.41
N VAL A 113 -1.29 12.29 -2.98
CA VAL A 113 -0.48 12.70 -1.82
C VAL A 113 0.50 13.82 -2.18
N GLN A 114 1.05 13.81 -3.41
CA GLN A 114 1.87 14.90 -3.94
C GLN A 114 1.07 16.21 -4.02
N GLN A 115 -0.12 16.17 -4.62
CA GLN A 115 -1.03 17.32 -4.76
C GLN A 115 -2.10 17.31 -3.66
N TRP A 116 -1.65 17.45 -2.42
CA TRP A 116 -2.54 17.35 -1.25
C TRP A 116 -3.43 18.58 -1.07
N SER A 117 -4.72 18.36 -0.78
CA SER A 117 -5.68 19.43 -0.48
C SER A 117 -6.78 18.95 0.48
N HIS A 118 -7.52 19.88 1.10
CA HIS A 118 -8.64 19.57 2.00
C HIS A 118 -9.74 18.74 1.34
N HIS A 119 -9.95 18.89 0.03
CA HIS A 119 -11.00 18.19 -0.72
C HIS A 119 -10.55 16.83 -1.23
N GLN A 120 -9.27 16.47 -1.03
CA GLN A 120 -8.71 15.26 -1.58
C GLN A 120 -9.32 14.02 -0.91
N ARG A 121 -9.86 13.13 -1.75
CA ARG A 121 -10.41 11.84 -1.35
C ARG A 121 -9.45 10.75 -1.80
N VAL A 122 -9.20 9.79 -0.92
CA VAL A 122 -8.37 8.61 -1.24
C VAL A 122 -9.08 7.30 -0.90
N GLY A 123 -10.22 7.34 -0.22
CA GLY A 123 -10.93 6.15 0.25
C GLY A 123 -11.42 5.25 -0.89
N ASP A 124 -11.69 5.82 -2.07
CA ASP A 124 -12.02 5.07 -3.29
C ASP A 124 -10.87 4.14 -3.73
N LEU A 125 -9.62 4.55 -3.53
CA LEU A 125 -8.45 3.72 -3.84
C LEU A 125 -8.38 2.50 -2.91
N PHE A 126 -8.57 2.70 -1.60
CA PHE A 126 -8.61 1.61 -0.63
C PHE A 126 -9.78 0.66 -0.88
N GLN A 127 -10.96 1.18 -1.20
CA GLN A 127 -12.11 0.34 -1.57
C GLN A 127 -11.83 -0.47 -2.83
N LYS A 128 -11.16 0.12 -3.82
CA LYS A 128 -10.78 -0.58 -5.05
C LYS A 128 -9.76 -1.68 -4.78
N LEU A 129 -8.78 -1.42 -3.92
CA LEU A 129 -7.78 -2.39 -3.48
C LEU A 129 -8.45 -3.61 -2.83
N VAL A 130 -9.28 -3.40 -1.80
CA VAL A 130 -10.00 -4.49 -1.11
C VAL A 130 -10.88 -5.31 -2.06
N LYS A 131 -11.56 -4.65 -3.00
CA LYS A 131 -12.40 -5.35 -4.02
C LYS A 131 -11.60 -6.17 -5.02
N LYS A 132 -10.32 -5.88 -5.24
CA LYS A 132 -9.46 -6.63 -6.15
C LYS A 132 -8.79 -7.78 -5.41
N GLU A 133 -8.27 -7.51 -4.22
CA GLU A 133 -7.65 -8.53 -3.35
C GLU A 133 -8.66 -9.60 -2.90
N GLY A 134 -9.86 -9.18 -2.47
CA GLY A 134 -10.90 -10.08 -1.97
C GLY A 134 -11.55 -10.99 -3.02
N ARG A 135 -11.35 -10.72 -4.33
CA ARG A 135 -11.80 -11.65 -5.40
C ARG A 135 -10.95 -12.90 -5.50
N GLY A 136 -9.80 -12.92 -4.84
CA GLY A 136 -8.92 -14.08 -4.82
C GLY A 136 -9.50 -15.31 -4.10
N ASP A 137 -10.44 -15.11 -3.17
CA ASP A 137 -10.98 -16.17 -2.30
C ASP A 137 -12.27 -16.82 -2.86
N GLU A 138 -13.00 -16.16 -3.76
CA GLU A 138 -14.25 -16.70 -4.32
C GLU A 138 -14.04 -17.89 -5.28
N LEU A 139 -12.85 -18.01 -5.87
CA LEU A 139 -12.53 -19.10 -6.80
C LEU A 139 -12.34 -20.47 -6.12
N ARG A 140 -12.26 -20.54 -4.78
CA ARG A 140 -12.15 -21.82 -4.05
C ARG A 140 -13.49 -22.45 -3.67
N VAL A 141 -14.60 -21.72 -3.77
CA VAL A 141 -15.91 -22.23 -3.31
C VAL A 141 -16.67 -22.96 -4.43
N GLU A 142 -16.39 -22.66 -5.70
CA GLU A 142 -17.07 -23.27 -6.85
C GLU A 142 -16.50 -24.65 -7.26
N GLU A 143 -15.25 -24.98 -6.90
CA GLU A 143 -14.63 -26.25 -7.31
C GLU A 143 -15.02 -27.44 -6.42
N VAL A 144 -15.47 -27.19 -5.19
CA VAL A 144 -15.93 -28.25 -4.26
C VAL A 144 -17.34 -28.75 -4.59
N LYS A 145 -18.10 -28.06 -5.46
CA LYS A 145 -19.50 -28.45 -5.78
C LYS A 145 -19.65 -29.35 -7.01
N ARG A 146 -18.57 -29.65 -7.74
CA ARG A 146 -18.64 -30.45 -8.99
C ARG A 146 -18.17 -31.90 -8.86
N GLU A 147 -17.60 -32.29 -7.72
CA GLU A 147 -17.14 -33.67 -7.50
C GLU A 147 -18.11 -34.53 -6.67
N GLY A 148 -19.31 -34.00 -6.40
CA GLY A 148 -20.38 -34.68 -5.68
C GLY A 148 -21.65 -34.84 -6.51
N ARG A 149 -21.58 -35.53 -7.66
CA ARG A 149 -22.73 -36.22 -8.27
C ARG A 149 -22.27 -37.37 -9.15
#